data_AF-A0A2I2ZY49-F1
#
_entry.id   AF-A0A2I2ZY49-F1
#
_cell.length_a   1.000
_cell.length_b   1.000
_cell.length_c   1.000
_cell.angle_alpha   90.00
_cell.angle_beta   90.00
_cell.angle_gamma   90.00
#
_symmetry.space_group_name_H-M   'P 1'
#
loop_
_entity.id
_entity.type
_entity.pdbx_description
1 polymer ?
#
loop_
_entity_poly.entity_id
_entity_poly.type
_entity_poly.pdbx_seq_one_letter_code
_entity_poly.pdbx_strand_id
1 'polypeptide(L)'
;MSILKIHAREIFDSCGNPTVEVDLFTSEGLFRAAVPSGASTGIYEVLELQDNDKTRYMGKGVSKPVEPINKTIAPVLVSKKLNVTEQEKIDKLMIEMDGTENKSKFGANAILGVSLAACKASAVEKGVPLYHHIADLSGNSKVILPVPVFNVIIGSSHAVTKLAMQEFMVLPVGAANFREAMPIGAEVYHNLKNVIKEKYGKDATGARLLPTSWRIKKRPPSSSGLESMTWNSSFSTTPPGTSHLTVWLTCTSPSSKTTQWCLLKIPLTRMTGELGRSSRPVQESR
;
A
#
# COMPACT_ATOMS: atom_id res chain seq x y z
N MET A 1 13.39 -3.33 -28.24
CA MET A 1 12.22 -3.83 -28.96
C MET A 1 11.21 -2.71 -29.06
N SER A 2 10.51 -2.61 -30.19
CA SER A 2 9.49 -1.57 -30.37
C SER A 2 8.15 -2.00 -29.78
N ILE A 3 7.38 -1.01 -29.32
CA ILE A 3 6.00 -1.19 -28.90
C ILE A 3 5.13 -1.53 -30.13
N LEU A 4 4.41 -2.64 -30.09
CA LEU A 4 3.54 -3.09 -31.19
C LEU A 4 2.09 -2.59 -31.01
N LYS A 5 1.59 -2.63 -29.77
CA LYS A 5 0.23 -2.22 -29.43
C LYS A 5 0.16 -1.81 -27.97
N ILE A 6 -0.68 -0.83 -27.66
CA ILE A 6 -1.09 -0.50 -26.30
C ILE A 6 -2.61 -0.53 -26.26
N HIS A 7 -3.18 -1.06 -25.19
CA HIS A 7 -4.60 -1.06 -24.96
C HIS A 7 -4.91 -0.84 -23.48
N ALA A 8 -5.78 0.12 -23.19
CA ALA A 8 -6.25 0.40 -21.84
C ALA A 8 -7.71 0.01 -21.64
N ARG A 9 -8.03 -0.38 -20.40
CA ARG A 9 -9.38 -0.73 -19.95
C ARG A 9 -9.63 -0.23 -18.53
N GLU A 10 -10.91 -0.15 -18.18
CA GLU A 10 -11.38 0.11 -16.83
C GLU A 10 -11.48 -1.22 -16.05
N ILE A 11 -10.86 -1.29 -14.87
CA ILE A 11 -10.95 -2.41 -13.91
C ILE A 11 -11.36 -1.87 -12.53
N PHE A 12 -11.49 -2.73 -11.51
CA PHE A 12 -11.82 -2.31 -10.15
C PHE A 12 -10.63 -2.42 -9.20
N ASP A 13 -10.44 -1.38 -8.39
CA ASP A 13 -9.47 -1.36 -7.30
C ASP A 13 -9.94 -2.18 -6.08
N SER A 14 -9.09 -2.24 -5.05
CA SER A 14 -9.42 -2.99 -3.83
C SER A 14 -10.65 -2.46 -3.08
N CYS A 15 -11.06 -1.21 -3.30
CA CYS A 15 -12.21 -0.55 -2.68
C CYS A 15 -13.48 -0.63 -3.55
N GLY A 16 -13.41 -1.31 -4.69
CA GLY A 16 -14.50 -1.42 -5.65
C GLY A 16 -14.74 -0.17 -6.48
N ASN A 17 -13.78 0.76 -6.56
CA ASN A 17 -13.85 1.90 -7.48
C ASN A 17 -13.18 1.56 -8.81
N PRO A 18 -13.64 2.15 -9.93
CA PRO A 18 -12.95 2.02 -11.21
C PRO A 18 -11.51 2.57 -11.18
N THR A 19 -10.59 1.90 -11.88
CA THR A 19 -9.23 2.37 -12.14
C THR A 19 -8.72 1.89 -13.50
N VAL A 20 -7.61 2.46 -13.97
CA VAL A 20 -7.01 2.21 -15.28
C VAL A 20 -6.10 0.99 -15.23
N GLU A 21 -6.26 0.08 -16.19
CA GLU A 21 -5.32 -0.98 -16.52
C GLU A 21 -4.83 -0.83 -17.97
N VAL A 22 -3.54 -1.02 -18.19
CA VAL A 22 -2.89 -0.91 -19.49
C VAL A 22 -2.17 -2.22 -19.82
N ASP A 23 -2.44 -2.73 -21.01
CA ASP A 23 -1.68 -3.78 -21.68
C ASP A 23 -0.77 -3.17 -22.75
N LEU A 24 0.51 -3.51 -22.71
CA LEU A 24 1.51 -3.17 -23.71
C LEU A 24 2.00 -4.46 -24.37
N PHE A 25 2.05 -4.49 -25.69
CA PHE A 25 2.45 -5.65 -26.48
C PHE A 25 3.79 -5.38 -27.17
N THR A 26 4.72 -6.33 -27.03
CA THR A 26 5.98 -6.38 -27.80
C THR A 26 6.10 -7.76 -28.48
N SER A 27 7.22 -8.02 -29.15
CA SER A 27 7.52 -9.36 -29.69
C SER A 27 7.65 -10.45 -28.60
N GLU A 28 7.93 -10.07 -27.35
CA GLU A 28 8.03 -11.02 -26.21
C GLU A 28 6.69 -11.31 -25.54
N GLY A 29 5.63 -10.58 -25.90
CA GLY A 29 4.28 -10.83 -25.39
C GLY A 29 3.62 -9.60 -24.77
N LEU A 30 2.78 -9.85 -23.76
CA LEU A 30 1.88 -8.87 -23.13
C LEU A 30 2.38 -8.49 -21.75
N PHE A 31 2.50 -7.18 -21.50
CA PHE A 31 2.91 -6.59 -20.24
C PHE A 31 1.80 -5.72 -19.68
N ARG A 32 1.35 -6.01 -18.46
CA ARG A 32 0.16 -5.39 -17.86
C ARG A 32 0.51 -4.57 -16.63
N ALA A 33 -0.06 -3.37 -16.52
CA ALA A 33 0.01 -2.56 -15.31
C ALA A 33 -1.36 -1.97 -14.96
N ALA A 34 -1.68 -1.97 -13.67
CA ALA A 34 -2.86 -1.32 -13.12
C ALA A 34 -2.42 -0.16 -12.24
N VAL A 35 -3.23 0.90 -12.23
CA VAL A 35 -2.92 2.13 -11.50
C VAL A 35 -3.65 2.14 -10.15
N PRO A 36 -2.96 2.40 -9.02
CA PRO A 36 -3.65 2.56 -7.74
C PRO A 36 -4.40 3.89 -7.68
N SER A 37 -5.45 3.95 -6.87
CA SER A 37 -6.16 5.19 -6.53
C SER A 37 -6.00 5.48 -5.03
N GLY A 38 -5.80 6.75 -4.69
CA GLY A 38 -5.62 7.23 -3.32
C GLY A 38 -6.89 7.86 -2.76
N ALA A 39 -7.24 7.54 -1.51
CA ALA A 39 -8.38 8.17 -0.82
C ALA A 39 -8.04 9.52 -0.16
N SER A 40 -6.76 9.79 0.08
CA SER A 40 -6.26 11.01 0.72
C SER A 40 -5.23 11.63 -0.21
N THR A 41 -5.69 12.48 -1.11
CA THR A 41 -4.86 13.16 -2.11
C THR A 41 -4.38 14.51 -1.59
N GLY A 42 -3.08 14.74 -1.60
CA GLY A 42 -2.47 16.04 -1.31
C GLY A 42 -2.79 17.06 -2.41
N ILE A 43 -2.89 18.34 -2.05
CA ILE A 43 -3.20 19.44 -3.00
C ILE A 43 -2.15 19.65 -4.09
N TYR A 44 -0.94 19.12 -3.88
CA TYR A 44 0.20 19.20 -4.81
C TYR A 44 0.43 17.89 -5.57
N GLU A 45 -0.42 16.88 -5.38
CA GLU A 45 -0.33 15.66 -6.17
C GLU A 45 -0.74 15.90 -7.62
N VAL A 46 -0.17 15.11 -8.51
CA VAL A 46 -0.59 15.04 -9.90
C VAL A 46 -2.05 14.57 -9.99
N LEU A 47 -2.79 15.05 -11.00
CA LEU A 47 -4.24 14.83 -11.05
C LEU A 47 -4.58 13.39 -11.47
N GLU A 48 -5.20 12.63 -10.58
CA GLU A 48 -5.96 11.43 -10.96
C GLU A 48 -7.24 11.88 -11.69
N LEU A 49 -7.33 11.65 -13.01
CA LEU A 49 -8.48 12.08 -13.79
C LEU A 49 -9.63 11.08 -13.66
N GLN A 50 -10.80 11.57 -13.28
CA GLN A 50 -12.05 10.82 -13.16
C GLN A 50 -13.15 11.43 -14.05
N ASP A 51 -14.14 10.62 -14.41
CA ASP A 51 -15.26 10.99 -15.28
C ASP A 51 -16.09 12.13 -14.69
N ASN A 52 -16.25 12.17 -13.37
CA ASN A 52 -17.13 13.07 -12.62
C ASN A 52 -18.61 12.98 -13.05
N ASP A 53 -18.97 11.92 -13.77
CA ASP A 53 -20.36 11.60 -14.12
C ASP A 53 -21.04 10.88 -12.96
N LYS A 54 -21.90 11.60 -12.24
CA LYS A 54 -22.62 11.06 -11.06
C LYS A 54 -23.51 9.86 -11.39
N THR A 55 -23.86 9.65 -12.66
CA THR A 55 -24.69 8.52 -13.08
C THR A 55 -23.90 7.21 -13.18
N ARG A 56 -22.56 7.27 -13.32
CA ARG A 56 -21.67 6.11 -13.38
C ARG A 56 -20.72 6.09 -12.18
N TYR A 57 -20.73 4.99 -11.43
CA TYR A 57 -19.79 4.74 -10.32
C TYR A 57 -19.66 5.94 -9.35
N MET A 58 -20.77 6.65 -9.11
CA MET A 58 -20.80 7.83 -8.24
C MET A 58 -19.82 8.96 -8.65
N GLY A 59 -19.51 9.08 -9.94
CA GLY A 59 -18.54 10.06 -10.47
C GLY A 59 -17.11 9.55 -10.63
N LYS A 60 -16.82 8.32 -10.17
CA LYS A 60 -15.46 7.76 -10.14
C LYS A 60 -15.09 6.90 -11.35
N GLY A 61 -15.87 6.95 -12.43
CA GLY A 61 -15.49 6.29 -13.67
C GLY A 61 -14.15 6.80 -14.19
N VAL A 62 -13.44 6.00 -14.98
CA VAL A 62 -12.14 6.33 -15.56
C VAL A 62 -12.13 6.18 -17.08
N SER A 63 -13.28 6.41 -17.73
CA SER A 63 -13.34 6.44 -19.20
C SER A 63 -12.51 7.59 -19.79
N LYS A 64 -12.50 8.76 -19.13
CA LYS A 64 -11.72 9.95 -19.53
C LYS A 64 -10.20 9.75 -19.59
N PRO A 65 -9.53 9.05 -18.66
CA PRO A 65 -8.12 8.69 -18.82
C PRO A 65 -7.89 7.47 -19.73
N VAL A 66 -8.83 6.51 -19.82
CA VAL A 66 -8.70 5.32 -20.68
C VAL A 66 -8.77 5.69 -22.17
N GLU A 67 -9.63 6.64 -22.54
CA GLU A 67 -9.84 7.03 -23.93
C GLU A 67 -8.58 7.66 -24.58
N PRO A 68 -7.90 8.66 -23.98
CA PRO A 68 -6.64 9.20 -24.48
C PRO A 68 -5.54 8.16 -24.60
N ILE A 69 -5.47 7.16 -23.72
CA ILE A 69 -4.48 6.08 -23.85
C ILE A 69 -4.70 5.35 -25.17
N ASN A 70 -5.94 4.93 -25.43
CA ASN A 70 -6.30 4.15 -26.61
C ASN A 70 -6.25 4.97 -27.92
N LYS A 71 -6.71 6.23 -27.89
CA LYS A 71 -6.90 7.06 -29.10
C LYS A 71 -5.75 8.00 -29.42
N THR A 72 -4.92 8.35 -28.44
CA THR A 72 -3.89 9.40 -28.61
C THR A 72 -2.50 8.90 -28.23
N ILE A 73 -2.30 8.38 -27.02
CA ILE A 73 -0.99 7.94 -26.54
C ILE A 73 -0.53 6.70 -27.32
N ALA A 74 -1.38 5.67 -27.43
CA ALA A 74 -1.03 4.42 -28.09
C ALA A 74 -0.60 4.60 -29.56
N PRO A 75 -1.34 5.30 -30.44
CA PRO A 75 -0.91 5.50 -31.82
C PRO A 75 0.41 6.27 -31.94
N VAL A 76 0.64 7.27 -31.09
CA VAL A 76 1.88 8.05 -31.11
C VAL A 76 3.08 7.22 -30.67
N LEU A 77 2.98 6.49 -29.55
CA LEU A 77 4.08 5.66 -29.06
C LEU A 77 4.43 4.53 -30.03
N VAL A 78 3.43 3.89 -30.64
CA VAL A 78 3.64 2.84 -31.67
C VAL A 78 4.29 3.43 -32.93
N SER A 79 3.82 4.59 -33.41
CA SER A 79 4.36 5.23 -34.63
C SER A 79 5.80 5.73 -34.47
N LYS A 80 6.18 6.19 -33.28
CA LYS A 80 7.56 6.61 -32.97
C LYS A 80 8.56 5.46 -32.94
N LYS A 81 8.09 4.20 -32.82
CA LYS A 81 8.92 2.99 -32.75
C LYS A 81 10.03 3.09 -31.70
N LEU A 82 9.75 3.74 -30.57
CA LEU A 82 10.70 3.84 -29.46
C LEU A 82 11.02 2.44 -28.92
N ASN A 83 12.26 2.24 -28.48
CA ASN A 83 12.60 1.02 -27.76
C ASN A 83 11.97 1.10 -26.36
N VAL A 84 11.29 0.03 -25.91
CA VAL A 84 10.73 -0.03 -24.55
C VAL A 84 11.77 0.27 -23.48
N THR A 85 13.04 -0.12 -23.67
CA THR A 85 14.12 0.14 -22.72
C THR A 85 14.44 1.63 -22.50
N GLU A 86 13.98 2.51 -23.40
CA GLU A 86 14.18 3.96 -23.33
C GLU A 86 13.10 4.63 -22.46
N GLN A 87 12.97 4.18 -21.21
CA GLN A 87 11.95 4.62 -20.24
C GLN A 87 11.83 6.16 -20.18
N GLU A 88 12.95 6.86 -20.02
CA GLU A 88 12.97 8.32 -19.95
C GLU A 88 12.41 9.00 -21.21
N LYS A 89 12.67 8.45 -22.40
CA LYS A 89 12.15 9.01 -23.66
C LYS A 89 10.64 8.79 -23.78
N ILE A 90 10.16 7.60 -23.39
CA ILE A 90 8.74 7.27 -23.40
C ILE A 90 7.99 8.18 -22.42
N ASP A 91 8.50 8.33 -21.21
CA ASP A 91 7.88 9.17 -20.18
C ASP A 91 7.90 10.66 -20.57
N LYS A 92 9.02 11.18 -21.07
CA LYS A 92 9.12 12.56 -21.55
C LYS A 92 8.12 12.83 -22.68
N LEU A 93 8.03 11.93 -23.66
CA LEU A 93 7.08 12.07 -24.75
C LEU A 93 5.63 12.14 -24.25
N MET A 94 5.24 11.28 -23.30
CA MET A 94 3.89 11.33 -22.71
C MET A 94 3.64 12.62 -21.92
N ILE A 95 4.63 13.09 -21.17
CA ILE A 95 4.56 14.36 -20.41
C ILE A 95 4.43 15.55 -21.37
N GLU A 96 5.21 15.59 -22.44
CA GLU A 96 5.15 16.64 -23.47
C GLU A 96 3.82 16.62 -24.22
N MET A 97 3.27 15.44 -24.53
CA MET A 97 1.97 15.29 -25.18
C MET A 97 0.81 15.77 -24.30
N ASP A 98 0.92 15.54 -22.99
CA ASP A 98 -0.02 16.10 -22.01
C ASP A 98 0.11 17.63 -21.95
N GLY A 99 1.34 18.13 -21.83
CA GLY A 99 1.67 19.55 -21.91
C GLY A 99 1.22 20.36 -20.69
N THR A 100 0.75 19.72 -19.62
CA THR A 100 0.36 20.39 -18.37
C THR A 100 1.29 19.99 -17.22
N GLU A 101 1.50 20.90 -16.28
CA GLU A 101 2.38 20.68 -15.12
C GLU A 101 1.91 19.50 -14.24
N ASN A 102 0.60 19.40 -14.03
CA ASN A 102 -0.03 18.42 -13.15
C ASN A 102 -0.63 17.21 -13.88
N LYS A 103 -0.35 17.04 -15.18
CA LYS A 103 -0.86 15.95 -16.02
C LYS A 103 -2.39 15.93 -16.13
N SER A 104 -3.02 17.10 -16.12
CA SER A 104 -4.48 17.25 -16.08
C SER A 104 -5.18 16.98 -17.41
N LYS A 105 -4.47 16.99 -18.54
CA LYS A 105 -5.07 16.76 -19.86
C LYS A 105 -5.41 15.28 -20.08
N PHE A 106 -4.47 14.38 -19.80
CA PHE A 106 -4.70 12.93 -19.89
C PHE A 106 -5.03 12.29 -18.55
N GLY A 107 -4.62 12.91 -17.45
CA GLY A 107 -4.62 12.31 -16.13
C GLY A 107 -3.28 11.62 -15.84
N ALA A 108 -2.78 11.78 -14.62
CA ALA A 108 -1.59 11.09 -14.16
C ALA A 108 -1.78 9.56 -14.19
N ASN A 109 -3.00 9.08 -13.96
CA ASN A 109 -3.38 7.68 -14.05
C ASN A 109 -3.28 7.13 -15.49
N ALA A 110 -3.49 7.94 -16.53
CA ALA A 110 -3.27 7.49 -17.89
C ALA A 110 -1.77 7.28 -18.19
N ILE A 111 -0.95 8.28 -17.87
CA ILE A 111 0.49 8.28 -18.13
C ILE A 111 1.19 7.19 -17.32
N LEU A 112 0.85 7.06 -16.03
CA LEU A 112 1.46 6.09 -15.14
C LEU A 112 1.19 4.64 -15.59
N GLY A 113 -0.03 4.34 -16.05
CA GLY A 113 -0.37 3.00 -16.52
C GLY A 113 0.51 2.54 -17.69
N VAL A 114 0.71 3.41 -18.69
CA VAL A 114 1.59 3.13 -19.84
C VAL A 114 3.06 3.05 -19.41
N SER A 115 3.51 3.99 -18.56
CA SER A 115 4.88 4.05 -18.05
C SER A 115 5.28 2.76 -17.32
N LEU A 116 4.42 2.24 -16.45
CA LEU A 116 4.67 0.99 -15.72
C LEU A 116 4.63 -0.24 -16.63
N ALA A 117 3.73 -0.27 -17.62
CA ALA A 117 3.66 -1.37 -18.58
C ALA A 117 4.94 -1.42 -19.47
N ALA A 118 5.46 -0.26 -19.87
CA ALA A 118 6.74 -0.15 -20.57
C ALA A 118 7.91 -0.63 -19.71
N CYS A 119 7.99 -0.19 -18.45
CA CYS A 119 9.02 -0.63 -17.51
C CYS A 119 9.04 -2.17 -17.33
N LYS A 120 7.87 -2.81 -17.27
CA LYS A 120 7.76 -4.27 -17.23
C LYS A 120 8.28 -4.94 -18.51
N ALA A 121 7.94 -4.39 -19.67
CA ALA A 121 8.43 -4.90 -20.95
C ALA A 121 9.96 -4.78 -21.07
N SER A 122 10.52 -3.67 -20.61
CA SER A 122 11.96 -3.39 -20.61
C SER A 122 12.77 -4.33 -19.74
N ALA A 123 12.22 -4.76 -18.60
CA ALA A 123 12.87 -5.75 -17.76
C ALA A 123 13.03 -7.09 -18.49
N VAL A 124 11.97 -7.54 -19.19
CA VAL A 124 12.00 -8.77 -19.99
C VAL A 124 12.92 -8.62 -21.21
N GLU A 125 12.94 -7.46 -21.87
CA GLU A 125 13.90 -7.20 -22.94
C GLU A 125 15.35 -7.36 -22.50
N LYS A 126 15.67 -6.86 -21.31
CA LYS A 126 17.01 -6.96 -20.74
C LYS A 126 17.32 -8.35 -20.15
N GLY A 127 16.33 -9.25 -20.09
CA GLY A 127 16.49 -10.56 -19.47
C GLY A 127 16.72 -10.50 -17.95
N VAL A 128 16.24 -9.45 -17.28
CA VAL A 128 16.43 -9.24 -15.83
C VAL A 128 15.09 -9.14 -15.10
N PRO A 129 15.04 -9.48 -13.79
CA PRO A 129 13.86 -9.20 -12.98
C PRO A 129 13.52 -7.70 -12.93
N LEU A 130 12.23 -7.38 -12.79
CA LEU A 130 11.74 -5.99 -12.76
C LEU A 130 12.45 -5.12 -11.71
N TYR A 131 12.71 -5.64 -10.51
CA TYR A 131 13.36 -4.87 -9.46
C TYR A 131 14.82 -4.51 -9.82
N HIS A 132 15.51 -5.37 -10.57
CA HIS A 132 16.86 -5.08 -11.08
C HIS A 132 16.79 -4.02 -12.17
N HIS A 133 15.82 -4.13 -13.09
CA HIS A 133 15.63 -3.10 -14.11
C HIS A 133 15.34 -1.72 -13.49
N ILE A 134 14.51 -1.64 -12.45
CA ILE A 134 14.23 -0.39 -11.72
C ILE A 134 15.50 0.12 -11.01
N ALA A 135 16.32 -0.77 -10.45
CA ALA A 135 17.59 -0.40 -9.85
C ALA A 135 18.53 0.23 -10.89
N ASP A 136 18.65 -0.36 -12.08
CA ASP A 136 19.44 0.19 -13.19
C ASP A 136 18.94 1.58 -13.60
N LEU A 137 17.61 1.74 -13.77
CA LEU A 137 16.99 3.03 -14.12
C LEU A 137 17.26 4.11 -13.08
N SER A 138 17.37 3.73 -11.81
CA SER A 138 17.61 4.64 -10.68
C SER A 138 19.09 4.87 -10.38
N GLY A 139 20.01 4.24 -11.13
CA GLY A 139 21.45 4.30 -10.86
C GLY A 139 21.88 3.57 -9.57
N ASN A 140 21.06 2.65 -9.07
CA ASN A 140 21.32 1.90 -7.83
C ASN A 140 22.04 0.59 -8.13
N SER A 141 23.31 0.49 -7.74
CA SER A 141 24.11 -0.73 -7.94
C SER A 141 23.80 -1.87 -6.96
N LYS A 142 23.19 -1.56 -5.81
CA LYS A 142 22.87 -2.52 -4.75
C LYS A 142 21.38 -2.52 -4.45
N VAL A 143 20.73 -3.68 -4.64
CA VAL A 143 19.34 -3.90 -4.24
C VAL A 143 19.30 -4.27 -2.76
N ILE A 144 18.38 -3.65 -2.01
CA ILE A 144 18.19 -3.86 -0.58
C ILE A 144 16.74 -4.28 -0.34
N LEU A 145 16.53 -5.32 0.46
CA LEU A 145 15.18 -5.69 0.92
C LEU A 145 14.73 -4.70 2.01
N PRO A 146 13.52 -4.12 1.91
CA PRO A 146 13.04 -3.15 2.88
C PRO A 146 12.62 -3.81 4.19
N VAL A 147 12.60 -3.03 5.28
CA VAL A 147 11.84 -3.41 6.48
C VAL A 147 10.36 -3.25 6.16
N PRO A 148 9.52 -4.31 6.27
CA PRO A 148 8.10 -4.17 6.02
C PRO A 148 7.44 -3.32 7.11
N VAL A 149 6.59 -2.39 6.70
CA VAL A 149 5.85 -1.50 7.59
C VAL A 149 4.38 -1.91 7.56
N PHE A 150 3.93 -2.64 8.57
CA PHE A 150 2.57 -3.19 8.60
C PHE A 150 1.61 -2.19 9.23
N ASN A 151 0.67 -1.66 8.45
CA ASN A 151 -0.45 -0.89 9.00
C ASN A 151 -1.44 -1.85 9.69
N VAL A 152 -1.49 -1.83 11.02
CA VAL A 152 -2.23 -2.81 11.84
C VAL A 152 -3.46 -2.23 12.54
N ILE A 153 -3.52 -0.90 12.71
CA ILE A 153 -4.73 -0.19 13.17
C ILE A 153 -4.95 1.00 12.26
N ILE A 154 -6.17 1.10 11.75
CA ILE A 154 -6.59 2.13 10.82
C ILE A 154 -7.55 3.08 11.55
N GLY A 155 -7.34 4.38 11.38
CA GLY A 155 -8.21 5.44 11.89
C GLY A 155 -8.58 6.46 10.82
N SER A 156 -9.16 7.58 11.25
CA SER A 156 -9.52 8.72 10.40
C SER A 156 -10.32 8.35 9.15
N SER A 157 -10.00 8.94 8.00
CA SER A 157 -10.67 8.75 6.70
C SER A 157 -10.78 7.29 6.24
N HIS A 158 -9.97 6.40 6.81
CA HIS A 158 -9.90 4.99 6.43
C HIS A 158 -10.67 4.07 7.39
N ALA A 159 -11.24 4.57 8.48
CA ALA A 159 -12.07 3.79 9.41
C ALA A 159 -13.22 4.60 10.03
N VAL A 160 -14.36 3.96 10.30
CA VAL A 160 -15.50 4.58 11.01
C VAL A 160 -15.23 4.61 12.52
N THR A 161 -14.15 5.26 12.94
CA THR A 161 -13.76 5.35 14.36
C THR A 161 -13.47 6.81 14.74
N LYS A 162 -13.45 7.09 16.06
CA LYS A 162 -13.08 8.42 16.59
C LYS A 162 -11.56 8.66 16.58
N LEU A 163 -10.77 7.73 16.07
CA LEU A 163 -9.32 7.79 16.10
C LEU A 163 -8.84 8.81 15.07
N ALA A 164 -8.22 9.90 15.54
CA ALA A 164 -7.80 11.01 14.69
C ALA A 164 -6.60 10.63 13.78
N MET A 165 -5.71 9.77 14.28
CA MET A 165 -4.54 9.31 13.52
C MET A 165 -4.96 8.27 12.49
N GLN A 166 -4.39 8.37 11.28
CA GLN A 166 -4.80 7.55 10.13
C GLN A 166 -4.27 6.11 10.22
N GLU A 167 -3.02 5.92 10.63
CA GLU A 167 -2.33 4.63 10.53
C GLU A 167 -1.44 4.40 11.75
N PHE A 168 -1.53 3.22 12.35
CA PHE A 168 -0.61 2.75 13.38
C PHE A 168 0.12 1.53 12.84
N MET A 169 1.43 1.66 12.74
CA MET A 169 2.26 0.71 12.04
C MET A 169 3.19 -0.07 12.97
N VAL A 170 3.46 -1.32 12.62
CA VAL A 170 4.46 -2.17 13.28
C VAL A 170 5.59 -2.48 12.30
N LEU A 171 6.83 -2.30 12.76
CA LEU A 171 8.04 -2.49 11.98
C LEU A 171 8.94 -3.51 12.70
N PRO A 172 9.18 -4.71 12.13
CA PRO A 172 10.03 -5.74 12.72
C PRO A 172 11.52 -5.45 12.44
N VAL A 173 12.04 -4.34 12.97
CA VAL A 173 13.43 -3.89 12.73
C VAL A 173 14.50 -4.83 13.28
N GLY A 174 14.14 -5.73 14.20
CA GLY A 174 15.04 -6.74 14.78
C GLY A 174 15.13 -8.05 14.00
N ALA A 175 14.35 -8.22 12.92
CA ALA A 175 14.40 -9.42 12.09
C ALA A 175 15.71 -9.47 11.28
N ALA A 176 16.33 -10.64 11.15
CA ALA A 176 17.58 -10.80 10.42
C ALA A 176 17.41 -10.68 8.90
N ASN A 177 16.19 -10.91 8.39
CA ASN A 177 15.87 -10.81 6.97
C ASN A 177 14.36 -10.62 6.73
N PHE A 178 13.98 -10.30 5.49
CA PHE A 178 12.58 -10.09 5.10
C PHE A 178 11.68 -11.31 5.36
N ARG A 179 12.20 -12.53 5.17
CA ARG A 179 11.44 -13.76 5.37
C ARG A 179 11.08 -13.98 6.84
N GLU A 180 11.93 -13.54 7.77
CA GLU A 180 11.66 -13.54 9.21
C GLU A 180 10.77 -12.36 9.64
N ALA A 181 10.92 -11.20 9.00
CA ALA A 181 10.09 -10.02 9.28
C ALA A 181 8.60 -10.26 9.02
N MET A 182 8.26 -11.04 7.99
CA MET A 182 6.87 -11.35 7.60
C MET A 182 6.05 -12.11 8.67
N PRO A 183 6.49 -13.27 9.20
CA PRO A 183 5.75 -13.98 10.24
C PRO A 183 5.65 -13.15 11.53
N ILE A 184 6.70 -12.39 11.91
CA ILE A 184 6.63 -11.49 13.08
C ILE A 184 5.48 -10.49 12.92
N GLY A 185 5.38 -9.83 11.77
CA GLY A 185 4.27 -8.90 11.49
C GLY A 185 2.91 -9.58 11.49
N ALA A 186 2.80 -10.77 10.88
CA ALA A 186 1.55 -11.53 10.81
C ALA A 186 1.07 -12.02 12.19
N GLU A 187 1.97 -12.54 13.02
CA GLU A 187 1.67 -12.99 14.37
C GLU A 187 1.22 -11.82 15.25
N VAL A 188 1.88 -10.66 15.15
CA VAL A 188 1.45 -9.44 15.84
C VAL A 188 0.04 -9.03 15.38
N TYR A 189 -0.23 -9.05 14.08
CA TYR A 189 -1.56 -8.72 13.54
C TYR A 189 -2.67 -9.65 14.05
N HIS A 190 -2.45 -10.96 14.03
CA HIS A 190 -3.45 -11.94 14.49
C HIS A 190 -3.71 -11.85 16.00
N ASN A 191 -2.66 -11.68 16.81
CA ASN A 191 -2.82 -11.47 18.24
C ASN A 191 -3.53 -10.14 18.55
N LEU A 192 -3.16 -9.07 17.84
CA LEU A 192 -3.81 -7.77 17.98
C LEU A 192 -5.31 -7.85 17.63
N LYS A 193 -5.68 -8.58 16.58
CA LYS A 193 -7.08 -8.82 16.23
C LYS A 193 -7.87 -9.47 17.38
N ASN A 194 -7.27 -10.45 18.07
CA ASN A 194 -7.91 -11.11 19.21
C ASN A 194 -8.08 -10.13 20.39
N VAL A 195 -7.04 -9.36 20.72
CA VAL A 195 -7.10 -8.33 21.78
C VAL A 195 -8.19 -7.29 21.48
N ILE A 196 -8.30 -6.83 20.23
CA ILE A 196 -9.35 -5.89 19.81
C ILE A 196 -10.73 -6.52 19.94
N LYS A 197 -10.89 -7.78 19.52
CA LYS A 197 -12.15 -8.51 19.61
C LYS A 197 -12.64 -8.64 21.06
N GLU A 198 -11.74 -8.99 21.97
CA GLU A 198 -12.06 -9.16 23.39
C GLU A 198 -12.43 -7.85 24.05
N LYS A 199 -11.70 -6.76 23.73
CA LYS A 199 -11.89 -5.47 24.39
C LYS A 199 -13.02 -4.62 23.80
N TYR A 200 -13.25 -4.69 22.49
CA TYR A 200 -14.15 -3.81 21.76
C TYR A 200 -15.25 -4.55 20.99
N GLY A 201 -15.29 -5.88 21.09
CA GLY A 201 -16.28 -6.71 20.41
C GLY A 201 -15.89 -7.09 18.98
N LYS A 202 -16.65 -8.03 18.40
CA LYS A 202 -16.40 -8.57 17.05
C LYS A 202 -16.47 -7.48 15.98
N ASP A 203 -17.37 -6.52 16.13
CA ASP A 203 -17.61 -5.46 15.14
C ASP A 203 -16.40 -4.51 15.00
N ALA A 204 -15.59 -4.37 16.04
CA ALA A 204 -14.35 -3.59 16.02
C ALA A 204 -13.21 -4.26 15.25
N THR A 205 -13.30 -5.57 14.97
CA THR A 205 -12.30 -6.29 14.15
C THR A 205 -12.57 -6.19 12.64
N GLY A 206 -13.72 -5.63 12.26
CA GLY A 206 -14.20 -5.53 10.88
C GLY A 206 -13.94 -4.16 10.26
N ALA A 207 -12.69 -3.70 10.21
CA ALA A 207 -12.33 -2.52 9.42
C ALA A 207 -12.06 -2.90 7.95
N ARG A 208 -13.07 -3.50 7.30
CA ARG A 208 -13.33 -3.37 5.86
C ARG A 208 -14.75 -3.82 5.53
N LEU A 209 -15.71 -2.92 5.69
CA LEU A 209 -17.07 -3.07 5.16
C LEU A 209 -17.33 -1.93 4.19
N LEU A 210 -17.37 -2.25 2.90
CA LEU A 210 -18.21 -1.57 1.91
C LEU A 210 -18.97 -2.69 1.18
N PRO A 211 -20.28 -2.55 0.86
CA PRO A 211 -20.91 -1.30 0.42
C PRO A 211 -22.26 -0.94 1.10
N THR A 212 -22.73 0.27 0.75
CA THR A 212 -24.09 0.84 0.84
C THR A 212 -24.38 1.89 1.93
N SER A 213 -24.70 3.06 1.40
CA SER A 213 -25.25 4.27 1.99
C SER A 213 -26.45 4.06 2.92
N TRP A 214 -26.41 4.61 4.14
CA TRP A 214 -27.56 5.21 4.86
C TRP A 214 -27.08 6.38 5.74
N ARG A 215 -27.96 7.39 5.92
CA ARG A 215 -27.70 8.82 6.22
C ARG A 215 -27.74 9.23 7.72
N ILE A 216 -26.98 10.30 8.04
CA ILE A 216 -27.27 11.51 8.89
C ILE A 216 -27.47 11.37 10.42
N LYS A 217 -26.64 12.06 11.25
CA LYS A 217 -26.94 13.41 11.85
C LYS A 217 -25.77 14.02 12.69
N LYS A 218 -25.42 15.27 12.33
CA LYS A 218 -24.81 16.41 13.09
C LYS A 218 -23.37 16.36 13.66
N ARG A 219 -22.52 17.27 13.13
CA ARG A 219 -21.46 18.07 13.80
C ARG A 219 -22.10 19.20 14.66
N PRO A 220 -21.40 20.04 15.49
CA PRO A 220 -19.95 20.43 15.56
C PRO A 220 -19.42 20.66 17.03
N PRO A 221 -18.38 21.50 17.36
CA PRO A 221 -17.01 21.77 16.84
C PRO A 221 -15.85 21.73 17.91
N SER A 222 -14.60 22.01 17.47
CA SER A 222 -13.39 22.52 18.19
C SER A 222 -12.63 21.54 19.13
N SER A 223 -11.30 21.51 19.29
CA SER A 223 -10.14 22.29 18.78
C SER A 223 -8.81 21.60 19.18
N SER A 224 -7.78 21.75 18.35
CA SER A 224 -6.34 21.96 18.64
C SER A 224 -5.54 21.14 19.67
N GLY A 225 -4.39 20.63 19.21
CA GLY A 225 -3.10 20.74 19.94
C GLY A 225 -2.47 19.44 20.45
N LEU A 226 -1.41 18.95 19.79
CA LEU A 226 -0.43 18.00 20.33
C LEU A 226 0.92 18.26 19.64
N GLU A 227 1.92 18.72 20.40
CA GLU A 227 3.16 19.29 19.84
C GLU A 227 4.48 18.65 20.29
N SER A 228 4.48 17.54 21.05
CA SER A 228 5.67 16.66 21.10
C SER A 228 5.36 15.30 21.72
N MET A 229 6.03 14.27 21.19
CA MET A 229 6.07 12.92 21.73
C MET A 229 7.52 12.47 21.82
N THR A 230 7.94 11.98 22.97
CA THR A 230 9.22 11.30 23.15
C THR A 230 9.00 9.80 23.23
N TRP A 231 9.77 9.07 22.43
CA TRP A 231 9.68 7.62 22.30
C TRP A 231 10.71 6.98 23.22
N ASN A 232 10.27 6.19 24.20
CA ASN A 232 11.16 5.38 25.03
C ASN A 232 10.66 3.94 25.04
N SER A 233 11.50 3.02 24.56
CA SER A 233 11.24 1.58 24.65
C SER A 233 12.26 0.95 25.60
N SER A 234 11.81 0.00 26.43
CA SER A 234 12.70 -0.78 27.29
C SER A 234 12.36 -2.26 27.19
N PHE A 235 13.40 -3.07 27.05
CA PHE A 235 13.30 -4.51 27.00
C PHE A 235 13.62 -5.06 28.38
N SER A 236 12.75 -5.91 28.93
CA SER A 236 13.04 -6.57 30.21
C SER A 236 12.64 -8.04 30.15
N THR A 237 13.48 -8.88 30.74
CA THR A 237 13.29 -10.32 30.87
C THR A 237 13.04 -10.63 32.33
N THR A 238 11.86 -11.17 32.66
CA THR A 238 11.56 -11.71 33.99
C THR A 238 11.69 -13.23 34.00
N PRO A 239 12.31 -13.84 35.03
CA PRO A 239 12.25 -15.28 35.23
C PRO A 239 10.78 -15.71 35.48
N PRO A 240 10.29 -16.83 34.89
CA PRO A 240 10.99 -17.82 34.09
C PRO A 240 10.70 -17.63 32.57
N GLY A 241 11.53 -16.87 31.87
CA GLY A 241 11.68 -16.96 30.41
C GLY A 241 10.58 -16.32 29.54
N THR A 242 9.76 -15.43 30.09
CA THR A 242 8.84 -14.60 29.29
C THR A 242 9.54 -13.29 28.90
N SER A 243 9.71 -13.06 27.61
CA SER A 243 10.11 -11.76 27.07
C SER A 243 8.87 -10.88 26.96
N HIS A 244 8.92 -9.67 27.50
CA HIS A 244 7.83 -8.71 27.36
C HIS A 244 8.35 -7.46 26.65
N LEU A 245 7.78 -7.15 25.49
CA LEU A 245 7.93 -5.82 24.93
C LEU A 245 7.00 -4.88 25.69
N THR A 246 7.58 -3.99 26.49
CA THR A 246 6.83 -2.95 27.20
C THR A 246 7.05 -1.64 26.47
N VAL A 247 6.01 -1.16 25.80
CA VAL A 247 6.03 0.15 25.13
C VAL A 247 5.42 1.17 26.09
N TRP A 248 6.19 2.18 26.47
CA TRP A 248 5.74 3.28 27.32
C TRP A 248 5.34 4.46 26.44
N LEU A 249 4.06 4.82 26.45
CA LEU A 249 3.56 6.06 25.87
C LEU A 249 3.27 7.03 27.01
N THR A 250 4.14 8.03 27.17
CA THR A 250 3.90 9.16 28.07
C THR A 250 3.25 10.29 27.29
N CYS A 251 2.03 10.65 27.68
CA CYS A 251 1.33 11.82 27.16
C CYS A 251 1.09 12.80 28.30
N THR A 252 1.66 14.01 28.21
CA THR A 252 1.44 15.08 29.18
C THR A 252 0.54 16.15 28.57
N SER A 253 -0.66 16.33 29.14
CA SER A 253 -1.52 17.47 28.84
C SER A 253 -1.24 18.61 29.83
N PRO A 254 -1.05 19.86 29.40
CA PRO A 254 -0.83 20.98 30.32
C PRO A 254 -2.08 21.35 31.15
N SER A 255 -3.28 21.00 30.67
CA SER A 255 -4.54 21.45 31.28
C SER A 255 -5.06 20.58 32.43
N SER A 256 -4.49 19.38 32.60
CA SER A 256 -4.77 18.51 33.74
C SER A 256 -3.45 17.88 34.16
N LYS A 257 -3.05 18.04 35.42
CA LYS A 257 -1.89 17.34 36.04
C LYS A 257 -2.15 15.82 36.17
N THR A 258 -2.59 15.18 35.09
CA THR A 258 -2.96 13.78 35.02
C THR A 258 -2.14 13.14 33.92
N THR A 259 -1.05 12.49 34.31
CA THR A 259 -0.32 11.59 33.42
C THR A 259 -1.21 10.39 33.14
N GLN A 260 -1.67 10.23 31.90
CA GLN A 260 -2.32 8.99 31.49
C GLN A 260 -1.27 8.01 31.01
N TRP A 261 -1.15 6.91 31.75
CA TRP A 261 -0.31 5.77 31.40
C TRP A 261 -1.16 4.77 30.60
N CYS A 262 -0.83 4.56 29.33
CA CYS A 262 -1.40 3.46 28.57
C CYS A 262 -0.35 2.34 28.49
N LEU A 263 -0.48 1.34 29.37
CA LEU A 263 0.42 0.19 29.42
C LEU A 263 -0.07 -0.86 28.41
N LEU A 264 0.62 -1.01 27.28
CA LEU A 264 0.39 -2.12 26.37
C LEU A 264 1.46 -3.19 26.63
N LYS A 265 1.12 -4.23 27.40
CA LYS A 265 1.97 -5.40 27.60
C LYS A 265 1.65 -6.42 26.50
N ILE A 266 2.59 -6.64 25.60
CA ILE A 266 2.50 -7.71 24.59
C ILE A 266 3.33 -8.90 25.11
N PRO A 267 2.72 -10.04 25.47
CA PRO A 267 3.48 -11.24 25.82
C PRO A 267 4.12 -11.84 24.57
N LEU A 268 5.46 -11.94 24.56
CA LEU A 268 6.20 -12.70 23.56
C LEU A 268 6.53 -14.07 24.18
N THR A 269 5.68 -15.06 23.97
CA THR A 269 5.95 -16.42 24.42
C THR A 269 6.88 -17.13 23.42
N ARG A 270 8.15 -17.30 23.82
CA ARG A 270 9.21 -18.20 23.30
C ARG A 270 9.24 -18.49 21.78
N MET A 271 10.04 -17.69 21.07
CA MET A 271 10.87 -18.17 19.95
C MET A 271 12.22 -18.66 20.49
N THR A 272 12.35 -19.94 20.85
CA THR A 272 13.64 -20.64 20.99
C THR A 272 13.43 -22.08 20.56
N GLY A 273 14.06 -22.49 19.46
CA GLY A 273 13.84 -23.79 18.84
C GLY A 273 14.55 -24.96 19.54
N GLU A 274 14.05 -26.17 19.30
CA GLU A 274 14.81 -27.41 19.39
C GLU A 274 14.17 -28.46 18.45
N LEU A 275 14.94 -28.91 17.47
CA LEU A 275 14.71 -30.16 16.73
C LEU A 275 14.87 -31.32 17.74
N GLY A 276 13.77 -31.76 18.35
CA GLY A 276 13.72 -32.91 19.26
C GLY A 276 12.78 -33.97 18.72
N ARG A 277 13.33 -35.11 18.27
CA ARG A 277 12.59 -36.34 17.98
C ARG A 277 11.67 -36.68 19.17
N SER A 278 10.38 -36.88 18.93
CA SER A 278 9.56 -37.74 19.79
C SER A 278 8.74 -38.69 18.93
N SER A 279 9.08 -39.97 19.09
CA SER A 279 8.35 -41.14 18.61
C SER A 279 6.91 -41.13 19.12
N ARG A 280 5.93 -41.33 18.22
CA ARG A 280 4.60 -41.81 18.61
C ARG A 280 4.37 -43.20 18.01
N PRO A 281 3.77 -44.13 18.78
CA PRO A 281 3.61 -45.52 18.38
C PRO A 281 2.49 -45.65 17.35
N VAL A 282 2.70 -46.61 16.44
CA VAL A 282 1.69 -47.13 15.51
C VAL A 282 0.55 -47.71 16.34
N GLN A 283 -0.66 -47.18 16.19
CA GLN A 283 -1.89 -47.88 16.57
C GLN A 283 -2.34 -48.70 15.36
N GLU A 284 -2.13 -50.01 15.44
CA GLU A 284 -2.90 -50.99 14.68
C GLU A 284 -4.33 -51.04 15.23
N SER A 285 -5.32 -50.97 14.35
CA SER A 285 -6.61 -51.60 14.59
C SER A 285 -7.09 -52.24 13.30
N ARG A 286 -7.41 -53.53 13.45
CA ARG A 286 -7.98 -54.48 12.50
C ARG A 286 -9.29 -54.01 11.88
#